data_AF-A0ABD0R303-F1
#
_entry.id   AF-A0ABD0R303-F1
#
_cell.length_a   1.000
_cell.length_b   1.000
_cell.length_c   1.000
_cell.angle_alpha   90.00
_cell.angle_beta   90.00
_cell.angle_gamma   90.00
#
_symmetry.space_group_name_H-M   'P 1'
#
loop_
_entity.id
_entity.type
_entity.pdbx_description
1 polymer ?
#
loop_
_entity_poly.entity_id
_entity_poly.type
_entity_poly.pdbx_seq_one_letter_code
_entity_poly.pdbx_strand_id
1 'polypeptide(L)' 'SIHLAYVADTEVKGIPAFRFAPPSDVLAPPDENPSNAGFCVPAGDCLGKGVLKVSVCRE' A
#
# COMPACT_ATOMS: atom_id res chain seq x y z
N SER A 1 7.88 -3.87 -2.03
CA SER A 1 7.32 -4.32 -0.74
C SER A 1 6.35 -3.26 -0.23
N ILE A 2 5.50 -3.57 0.76
CA ILE A 2 4.58 -2.62 1.38
C ILE A 2 4.74 -2.63 2.91
N HIS A 3 4.28 -1.57 3.57
CA HIS A 3 4.27 -1.47 5.03
C HIS A 3 2.84 -1.57 5.59
N LEU A 4 2.74 -1.85 6.89
CA LEU A 4 1.47 -1.86 7.62
C LEU A 4 1.54 -0.86 8.77
N ALA A 5 0.40 -0.23 9.07
CA ALA A 5 0.24 0.66 10.20
C ALA A 5 -0.66 0.00 11.26
N TYR A 6 -0.40 0.32 12.52
CA TYR A 6 -1.25 -0.08 13.64
C TYR A 6 -2.65 0.55 13.49
N VAL A 7 -3.68 -0.23 13.79
CA VAL A 7 -5.08 0.20 13.73
C VAL A 7 -5.70 0.22 15.13
N ALA A 8 -5.62 -0.90 15.86
CA ALA A 8 -6.27 -1.05 17.16
C ALA A 8 -5.79 -2.31 17.89
N ASP A 9 -5.99 -2.33 19.20
CA ASP A 9 -5.98 -3.53 20.02
C ASP A 9 -7.20 -4.39 19.66
N THR A 10 -7.02 -5.70 19.58
CA THR A 10 -8.09 -6.64 19.26
C THR A 10 -7.92 -7.92 20.07
N GLU A 11 -8.96 -8.72 20.14
CA GLU A 11 -8.90 -10.07 20.70
C GLU A 11 -9.22 -11.09 19.62
N VAL A 12 -8.42 -12.15 19.53
CA VAL A 12 -8.66 -13.28 18.61
C VAL A 12 -8.63 -14.57 19.41
N LYS A 13 -9.79 -15.23 19.52
CA LYS A 13 -9.94 -16.48 20.30
C LYS A 13 -9.48 -16.33 21.77
N GLY A 14 -9.76 -15.20 22.41
CA GLY A 14 -9.33 -14.94 23.79
C GLY A 14 -7.90 -14.40 23.96
N ILE A 15 -7.15 -14.22 22.86
CA ILE A 15 -5.76 -13.75 22.91
C ILE A 15 -5.70 -12.28 22.48
N PRO A 16 -5.17 -11.37 23.34
CA PRO A 16 -4.93 -9.99 22.96
C PRO A 16 -3.91 -9.89 21.82
N ALA A 17 -4.20 -9.07 20.83
CA ALA A 17 -3.35 -8.86 19.67
C ALA A 17 -3.46 -7.42 19.16
N PHE A 18 -2.49 -7.02 18.34
CA PHE A 18 -2.51 -5.74 17.65
C PHE A 18 -2.95 -5.94 16.19
N ARG A 19 -3.97 -5.19 15.77
CA ARG A 19 -4.42 -5.18 14.38
C ARG A 19 -3.55 -4.21 13.58
N PHE A 20 -2.98 -4.72 12.48
CA PHE A 20 -2.27 -3.92 11.49
C PHE A 20 -2.96 -4.01 10.14
N ALA A 21 -2.97 -2.91 9.38
CA ALA A 21 -3.51 -2.87 8.03
C ALA A 21 -2.64 -1.97 7.13
N PRO A 22 -2.61 -2.20 5.80
CA PRO A 22 -1.95 -1.28 4.89
C PRO A 22 -2.66 0.08 4.95
N PRO A 23 -1.94 1.18 5.29
CA PRO A 23 -2.51 2.50 5.19
C PRO A 23 -2.75 2.88 3.71
N SER A 24 -3.64 3.84 3.49
CA SER A 24 -4.07 4.24 2.13
C SER A 24 -2.96 4.91 1.32
N ASP A 25 -1.94 5.43 1.97
CA ASP A 25 -0.76 6.07 1.36
C ASP A 25 0.15 5.06 0.62
N VAL A 26 0.07 3.77 0.96
CA VAL A 26 0.83 2.69 0.29
C VAL A 26 0.54 2.64 -1.21
N LEU A 27 -0.71 2.92 -1.61
CA LEU A 27 -1.14 2.94 -3.02
C LEU A 27 -1.74 4.31 -3.39
N ALA A 28 -1.34 5.36 -2.68
CA ALA A 28 -1.71 6.72 -3.05
C ALA A 28 -0.96 7.15 -4.32
N PRO A 29 -1.57 8.01 -5.15
CA PRO A 29 -0.91 8.59 -6.31
C PRO A 29 0.27 9.51 -5.89
N PRO A 30 1.26 9.75 -6.77
CA PRO A 30 2.47 10.49 -6.41
C PRO A 30 2.26 11.96 -5.99
N ASP A 31 1.14 12.57 -6.37
CA ASP A 31 0.74 13.90 -5.91
C ASP A 31 0.33 13.92 -4.43
N GLU A 32 -0.22 12.83 -3.92
CA GLU A 32 -0.50 12.63 -2.49
C GLU A 32 0.71 12.05 -1.72
N ASN A 33 1.43 11.09 -2.33
CA ASN A 33 2.62 10.47 -1.74
C ASN A 33 3.79 10.44 -2.75
N PRO A 34 4.68 11.45 -2.74
CA PRO A 34 5.79 11.56 -3.70
C PRO A 34 6.74 10.36 -3.73
N SER A 35 6.83 9.60 -2.64
CA SER A 35 7.64 8.37 -2.59
C SER A 35 7.14 7.27 -3.53
N ASN A 36 5.88 7.34 -3.98
CA ASN A 36 5.30 6.34 -4.88
C ASN A 36 5.62 6.58 -6.37
N ALA A 37 6.26 7.70 -6.74
CA ALA A 37 6.58 8.03 -8.13
C ALA A 37 7.41 6.93 -8.84
N GLY A 38 8.27 6.23 -8.10
CA GLY A 38 9.10 5.13 -8.62
C GLY A 38 8.31 3.87 -9.02
N PHE A 39 7.03 3.76 -8.63
CA PHE A 39 6.17 2.64 -8.98
C PHE A 39 5.34 2.87 -10.26
N CYS A 40 5.40 4.07 -10.83
CA CYS A 40 4.81 4.35 -12.13
C CYS A 40 5.74 3.87 -13.24
N VAL A 41 5.29 2.88 -14.02
CA VAL A 41 6.11 2.21 -15.02
C VAL A 41 5.39 2.14 -16.38
N PRO A 42 5.89 2.81 -17.44
CA PRO A 42 7.08 3.68 -17.47
C PRO A 42 6.91 4.95 -16.61
N ALA A 43 8.02 5.65 -16.33
CA ALA A 43 7.99 6.85 -15.49
C ALA A 43 6.98 7.88 -16.01
N GLY A 44 6.12 8.38 -15.12
CA GLY A 44 5.03 9.31 -15.45
C GLY A 44 3.72 8.64 -15.88
N ASP A 45 3.71 7.34 -16.21
CA ASP A 45 2.50 6.56 -16.49
C ASP A 45 1.98 5.91 -15.19
N CYS A 46 1.28 6.72 -14.40
CA CYS A 46 0.66 6.29 -13.14
C CYS A 46 -0.81 5.91 -13.36
N LEU A 47 -1.21 4.77 -12.81
CA LEU A 47 -2.63 4.44 -12.66
C LEU A 47 -3.26 5.28 -11.54
N GLY A 48 -4.59 5.21 -11.42
CA GLY A 48 -5.32 5.90 -10.36
C GLY A 48 -4.99 5.40 -8.94
N LYS A 49 -5.53 6.10 -7.94
CA LYS A 49 -5.39 5.75 -6.52
C LYS A 49 -5.87 4.33 -6.22
N GLY A 50 -5.12 3.62 -5.38
CA GLY A 50 -5.49 2.28 -4.89
C GLY A 50 -5.11 1.13 -5.81
N VAL A 51 -4.43 1.38 -6.94
CA VAL A 51 -3.99 0.34 -7.88
C VAL A 51 -2.50 0.47 -8.22
N LEU A 52 -1.88 -0.66 -8.59
CA LEU A 52 -0.48 -0.73 -8.97
C LEU A 52 -0.33 -1.56 -10.26
N LYS A 53 0.46 -1.05 -11.20
CA LYS A 53 0.78 -1.76 -12.45
C LYS A 53 1.85 -2.81 -12.20
N VAL A 54 1.43 -4.07 -12.09
CA VAL A 54 2.31 -5.22 -11.78
C VAL A 54 2.65 -6.08 -13.01
N SER A 55 2.29 -5.65 -14.22
CA SER A 55 2.49 -6.42 -15.45
C SER A 55 3.97 -6.75 -15.71
N VAL A 56 4.89 -5.87 -15.31
CA VAL A 56 6.35 -6.06 -15.45
C VAL A 56 6.90 -7.23 -14.61
N CYS A 57 6.11 -7.76 -13.67
CA CYS A 57 6.49 -8.89 -12.81
C CYS A 57 5.66 -10.14 -13.09
N ARG A 58 4.82 -10.15 -14.12
CA ARG A 58 3.95 -11.28 -14.47
C ARG A 58 4.38 -11.83 -15.83
N GLU A 59 5.08 -12.96 -15.79
CA GLU A 59 5.42 -13.81 -16.93
C GLU A 59 4.41 -14.96 -17.09
#